data_AF-A0A969MWZ8-F1
#
_entry.id   AF-A0A969MWZ8-F1
#
_cell.length_a   1.000
_cell.length_b   1.000
_cell.length_c   1.000
_cell.angle_alpha   90.00
_cell.angle_beta   90.00
_cell.angle_gamma   90.00
#
_symmetry.space_group_name_H-M   'P 1'
#
loop_
_entity.id
_entity.type
_entity.pdbx_description
1 polymer ?
#
loop_
_entity_poly.entity_id
_entity_poly.type
_entity_poly.pdbx_seq_one_letter_code
_entity_poly.pdbx_strand_id
1 'polypeptide(L)'
;RTLIPRYPYLYRHSLLSENSSYEHQQMIQQIQVHRQRKFELDLSRYAAHQWRRAEVARISMEAAQKIQSPIGNPTLLSDRELVTSLRQFAGKVEGNSTYQDMAKRFISHTYSTTTFHSFKDDLYEYLVPNCFSSSYARQQFSNKLYRQLQDTIPHNNGELFDEFLLLRTCSQVLNFLVIDSPQKPNHFVFVDLIGNIGPIFTVGLLLKVVLLCRKVKPYLEKRISILFNHYESSAQDQVLWLVKVLENLNIALTANFGRVDLSFVN
;
A
#
# COMPACT_ATOMS: atom_id res chain seq x y z
N ARG A 1 0.61 -8.91 22.33
CA ARG A 1 -0.69 -8.19 22.19
C ARG A 1 -1.16 -8.40 20.76
N THR A 2 -2.41 -8.78 20.53
CA THR A 2 -2.95 -9.03 19.19
C THR A 2 -3.00 -7.72 18.38
N LEU A 3 -2.31 -7.67 17.25
CA LEU A 3 -2.23 -6.49 16.37
C LEU A 3 -3.45 -6.34 15.45
N ILE A 4 -4.24 -7.41 15.29
CA ILE A 4 -5.42 -7.46 14.41
C ILE A 4 -6.31 -6.22 14.57
N PRO A 5 -6.73 -5.80 15.79
CA PRO A 5 -7.71 -4.72 15.94
C PRO A 5 -7.28 -3.35 15.40
N ARG A 6 -6.01 -3.19 15.01
CA ARG A 6 -5.44 -1.96 14.43
C ARG A 6 -5.62 -1.87 12.92
N TYR A 7 -5.89 -2.99 12.25
CA TYR A 7 -5.89 -3.09 10.79
C TYR A 7 -7.26 -3.52 10.26
N PRO A 8 -8.24 -2.59 10.15
CA PRO A 8 -9.60 -2.90 9.71
C PRO A 8 -9.65 -3.60 8.36
N TYR A 9 -8.74 -3.26 7.44
CA TYR A 9 -8.64 -3.87 6.11
C TYR A 9 -8.34 -5.38 6.13
N LEU A 10 -7.86 -5.93 7.26
CA LEU A 10 -7.60 -7.36 7.41
C LEU A 10 -8.80 -8.16 7.93
N TYR A 11 -9.82 -7.51 8.50
CA TYR A 11 -10.87 -8.20 9.26
C TYR A 11 -11.63 -9.22 8.42
N ARG A 12 -11.99 -8.82 7.20
CA ARG A 12 -12.74 -9.67 6.27
C ARG A 12 -12.01 -10.97 5.94
N HIS A 13 -10.68 -10.96 5.92
CA HIS A 13 -9.87 -12.10 5.52
C HIS A 13 -9.24 -12.86 6.68
N SER A 14 -9.19 -12.26 7.87
CA SER A 14 -8.57 -12.87 9.06
C SER A 14 -9.61 -13.41 10.05
N LEU A 15 -10.81 -12.80 10.10
CA LEU A 15 -11.82 -13.12 11.11
C LEU A 15 -13.05 -13.84 10.55
N LEU A 16 -13.26 -13.82 9.23
CA LEU A 16 -14.36 -14.55 8.60
C LEU A 16 -13.86 -15.85 7.99
N SER A 17 -14.49 -16.95 8.39
CA SER A 17 -14.40 -18.25 7.73
C SER A 17 -15.62 -18.49 6.82
N GLU A 18 -15.52 -19.43 5.88
CA GLU A 18 -16.63 -19.80 4.97
C GLU A 18 -17.91 -20.25 5.71
N ASN A 19 -17.77 -20.70 6.96
CA ASN A 19 -18.87 -21.16 7.81
C ASN A 19 -19.46 -20.06 8.73
N SER A 20 -19.04 -18.79 8.56
CA SER A 20 -19.49 -17.70 9.43
C SER A 20 -20.96 -17.34 9.16
N SER A 21 -21.76 -17.24 10.22
CA SER A 21 -23.16 -16.82 10.09
C SER A 21 -23.29 -15.42 9.50
N TYR A 22 -24.42 -15.14 8.85
CA TYR A 22 -24.71 -13.83 8.27
C TYR A 22 -24.64 -12.71 9.31
N GLU A 23 -25.17 -12.93 10.51
CA GLU A 23 -25.10 -11.99 11.62
C GLU A 23 -23.65 -11.69 12.03
N HIS A 24 -22.81 -12.72 12.09
CA HIS A 24 -21.39 -12.55 12.37
C HIS A 24 -20.68 -11.74 11.28
N GLN A 25 -20.98 -12.00 10.01
CA GLN A 25 -20.45 -11.23 8.89
C GLN A 25 -20.85 -9.74 8.97
N GLN A 26 -22.12 -9.45 9.28
CA GLN A 26 -22.60 -8.08 9.46
C GLN A 26 -21.92 -7.38 10.63
N MET A 27 -21.77 -8.07 11.77
CA MET A 27 -21.11 -7.52 12.95
C MET A 27 -19.66 -7.15 12.64
N ILE A 28 -18.90 -8.03 11.98
CA ILE A 28 -17.51 -7.74 11.61
C ILE A 28 -17.41 -6.55 10.65
N GLN A 29 -18.31 -6.44 9.67
CA GLN A 29 -18.36 -5.29 8.77
C GLN A 29 -18.63 -3.98 9.52
N GLN A 30 -19.55 -3.98 10.48
CA GLN A 30 -19.85 -2.79 11.29
C GLN A 30 -18.63 -2.36 12.13
N ILE A 31 -17.97 -3.31 12.79
CA ILE A 31 -16.76 -3.04 13.57
C ILE A 31 -15.64 -2.52 12.65
N GLN A 32 -15.47 -3.10 11.47
CA GLN A 32 -14.49 -2.66 10.48
C GLN A 32 -14.71 -1.20 10.08
N VAL A 33 -15.94 -0.84 9.71
CA VAL A 33 -16.29 0.53 9.30
C VAL A 33 -16.07 1.52 10.46
N HIS A 34 -16.49 1.16 11.67
CA HIS A 34 -16.30 2.02 12.84
C HIS A 34 -14.82 2.27 13.13
N ARG A 35 -13.99 1.21 13.10
CA ARG A 35 -12.54 1.31 13.34
C ARG A 35 -11.83 2.11 12.26
N GLN A 36 -12.20 1.90 11.00
CA GLN A 36 -11.65 2.66 9.87
C GLN A 36 -11.94 4.16 10.01
N ARG A 37 -13.19 4.53 10.32
CA ARG A 37 -13.57 5.94 10.53
C ARG A 37 -12.84 6.59 11.70
N LYS A 38 -12.68 5.85 12.80
CA LYS A 38 -11.92 6.34 13.96
C LYS A 38 -10.47 6.61 13.57
N PHE A 39 -9.83 5.66 12.86
CA PHE A 39 -8.47 5.83 12.38
C PHE A 39 -8.33 7.03 11.43
N GLU A 40 -9.26 7.21 10.50
CA GLU A 40 -9.30 8.37 9.58
C GLU A 40 -9.36 9.70 10.33
N LEU A 41 -10.25 9.83 11.32
CA LEU A 41 -10.39 11.04 12.12
C LEU A 41 -9.15 11.31 12.97
N ASP A 42 -8.63 10.29 13.64
CA ASP A 42 -7.43 10.42 14.47
C ASP A 42 -6.20 10.78 13.61
N LEU A 43 -6.05 10.17 12.43
CA LEU A 43 -4.96 10.46 11.50
C LEU A 43 -5.03 11.91 10.99
N SER A 44 -6.20 12.37 10.55
CA SER A 44 -6.38 13.74 10.06
C SER A 44 -6.07 14.78 11.14
N ARG A 45 -6.62 14.60 12.35
CA ARG A 45 -6.36 15.50 13.49
C ARG A 45 -4.89 15.54 13.88
N TYR A 46 -4.25 14.37 13.94
CA TYR A 46 -2.84 14.25 14.32
C TYR A 46 -1.95 14.92 13.29
N ALA A 47 -2.20 14.63 12.01
CA ALA A 47 -1.45 15.19 10.91
C ALA A 47 -1.65 16.71 10.81
N ALA A 48 -2.88 17.23 10.83
CA ALA A 48 -3.12 18.68 10.81
C ALA A 48 -2.35 19.40 11.94
N HIS A 49 -2.31 18.77 13.13
CA HIS A 49 -1.55 19.30 14.26
C HIS A 49 -0.04 19.28 14.03
N GLN A 50 0.53 18.19 13.51
CA GLN A 50 1.97 18.12 13.21
C GLN A 50 2.39 19.13 12.14
N TRP A 51 1.56 19.38 11.13
CA TRP A 51 1.82 20.41 10.13
C TRP A 51 1.76 21.81 10.72
N ARG A 52 0.76 22.10 11.56
CA ARG A 52 0.66 23.38 12.27
C ARG A 52 1.89 23.64 13.15
N ARG A 53 2.35 22.62 13.88
CA ARG A 53 3.59 22.71 14.67
C ARG A 53 4.80 22.99 13.80
N ALA A 54 4.93 22.29 12.67
CA ALA A 54 6.04 22.47 11.75
C ALA A 54 6.07 23.90 11.19
N GLU A 55 4.92 24.46 10.82
CA GLU A 55 4.84 25.82 10.30
C GLU A 55 5.19 26.87 11.37
N VAL A 56 4.67 26.73 12.59
CA VAL A 56 5.03 27.62 13.70
C VAL A 56 6.52 27.48 14.08
N ALA A 57 7.10 26.28 13.98
CA ALA A 57 8.52 26.06 14.27
C ALA A 57 9.45 26.81 13.30
N ARG A 58 8.98 27.17 12.09
CA ARG A 58 9.73 28.02 11.15
C ARG A 58 9.88 29.45 11.67
N ILE A 59 8.95 29.89 12.53
CA ILE A 59 8.91 31.25 13.09
C ILE A 59 9.49 31.25 14.51
N SER A 60 9.08 30.31 15.36
CA SER A 60 9.56 30.18 16.73
C SER A 60 9.45 28.73 17.23
N MET A 61 10.59 28.14 17.58
CA MET A 61 10.65 26.81 18.19
C MET A 61 9.94 26.76 19.56
N GLU A 62 10.06 27.82 20.37
CA GLU A 62 9.43 27.90 21.69
C GLU A 62 7.89 27.92 21.58
N ALA A 63 7.36 28.64 20.59
CA ALA A 63 5.93 28.65 20.31
C ALA A 63 5.43 27.28 19.81
N ALA A 64 6.23 26.60 18.97
CA ALA A 64 5.89 25.27 18.46
C ALA A 64 5.90 24.17 19.54
N GLN A 65 6.73 24.31 20.58
CA GLN A 65 6.75 23.38 21.72
C GLN A 65 5.50 23.49 22.60
N LYS A 66 4.88 24.67 22.67
CA LYS A 66 3.62 24.89 23.39
C LYS A 66 2.40 24.29 22.69
N ILE A 67 2.52 23.98 21.40
CA ILE A 67 1.46 23.35 20.60
C ILE A 67 1.48 21.84 20.86
N GLN A 68 0.64 21.41 21.81
CA GLN A 68 0.47 20.00 22.18
C GLN A 68 -0.67 19.35 21.42
N SER A 69 -0.41 18.16 20.90
CA SER A 69 -1.43 17.42 20.15
C SER A 69 -2.52 16.94 21.12
N PRO A 70 -3.81 17.15 20.80
CA PRO A 70 -4.89 16.64 21.63
C PRO A 70 -4.96 15.11 21.61
N ILE A 71 -4.28 14.48 20.63
CA ILE A 71 -4.25 13.03 20.45
C ILE A 71 -2.82 12.53 20.20
N GLY A 72 -2.51 11.33 20.68
CA GLY A 72 -1.26 10.65 20.37
C GLY A 72 -1.20 10.18 18.92
N ASN A 73 0.00 9.77 18.48
CA ASN A 73 0.20 9.17 17.16
C ASN A 73 -0.70 7.92 17.02
N PRO A 74 -1.61 7.87 16.01
CA PRO A 74 -2.54 6.75 15.85
C PRO A 74 -1.87 5.49 15.27
N THR A 75 -0.60 5.59 14.87
CA THR A 75 0.19 4.52 14.25
C THR A 75 1.24 3.96 15.21
N LEU A 76 1.86 2.85 14.85
CA LEU A 76 3.06 2.31 15.53
C LEU A 76 4.37 2.83 14.93
N LEU A 77 4.30 3.76 13.99
CA LEU A 77 5.46 4.44 13.41
C LEU A 77 5.91 5.58 14.32
N SER A 78 7.20 5.93 14.27
CA SER A 78 7.66 7.18 14.85
C SER A 78 7.02 8.38 14.15
N ASP A 79 6.97 9.54 14.82
CA ASP A 79 6.40 10.76 14.23
C ASP A 79 7.07 11.16 12.92
N ARG A 80 8.38 10.96 12.82
CA ARG A 80 9.14 11.20 11.60
C ARG A 80 8.72 10.25 10.48
N GLU A 81 8.63 8.95 10.77
CA GLU A 81 8.18 7.95 9.80
C GLU A 81 6.75 8.24 9.33
N LEU A 82 5.82 8.58 10.24
CA LEU A 82 4.45 8.91 9.89
C LEU A 82 4.37 10.12 8.95
N VAL A 83 5.11 11.20 9.22
CA VAL A 83 5.14 12.37 8.33
C VAL A 83 5.70 12.00 6.95
N THR A 84 6.76 11.20 6.89
CA THR A 84 7.30 10.70 5.61
C THR A 84 6.27 9.85 4.86
N SER A 85 5.58 8.94 5.53
CA SER A 85 4.52 8.12 4.95
C SER A 85 3.36 8.95 4.41
N LEU A 86 2.92 9.96 5.16
CA LEU A 86 1.85 10.86 4.73
C LEU A 86 2.26 11.69 3.51
N ARG A 87 3.48 12.23 3.49
CA ARG A 87 4.02 12.92 2.29
C ARG A 87 4.09 11.97 1.09
N GLN A 88 4.50 10.73 1.32
CA GLN A 88 4.56 9.73 0.25
C GLN A 88 3.18 9.39 -0.30
N PHE A 89 2.17 9.16 0.55
CA PHE A 89 0.89 8.60 0.08
C PHE A 89 -0.22 9.61 -0.18
N ALA A 90 -0.14 10.80 0.43
CA ALA A 90 -1.11 11.88 0.27
C ALA A 90 -0.53 13.12 -0.44
N GLY A 91 0.80 13.24 -0.51
CA GLY A 91 1.48 14.31 -1.21
C GLY A 91 1.81 13.98 -2.66
N LYS A 92 2.60 14.88 -3.26
CA LYS A 92 3.06 14.76 -4.65
C LYS A 92 4.43 14.08 -4.68
N VAL A 93 4.49 12.94 -5.38
CA VAL A 93 5.60 11.98 -5.24
C VAL A 93 6.57 12.05 -6.42
N GLU A 94 6.05 12.19 -7.64
CA GLU A 94 6.84 12.25 -8.87
C GLU A 94 6.38 13.45 -9.71
N GLY A 95 7.26 14.44 -9.91
CA GLY A 95 7.02 15.56 -10.81
C GLY A 95 5.68 16.27 -10.58
N ASN A 96 5.38 16.63 -9.34
CA ASN A 96 4.14 17.31 -8.93
C ASN A 96 2.85 16.48 -9.09
N SER A 97 2.96 15.15 -9.22
CA SER A 97 1.83 14.24 -9.43
C SER A 97 1.60 13.34 -8.22
N THR A 98 0.34 13.11 -7.87
CA THR A 98 -0.04 12.11 -6.86
C THR A 98 -0.03 10.71 -7.48
N TYR A 99 -0.04 9.66 -6.65
CA TYR A 99 -0.21 8.29 -7.15
C TYR A 99 -1.49 8.10 -7.97
N GLN A 100 -2.57 8.80 -7.61
CA GLN A 100 -3.82 8.76 -8.37
C GLN A 100 -3.68 9.39 -9.75
N ASP A 101 -2.99 10.52 -9.84
CA ASP A 101 -2.74 11.19 -11.13
C ASP A 101 -1.89 10.31 -12.04
N MET A 102 -0.86 9.67 -11.48
CA MET A 102 0.01 8.75 -12.23
C MET A 102 -0.77 7.56 -12.77
N ALA A 103 -1.61 6.91 -11.94
CA ALA A 103 -2.44 5.78 -12.38
C ALA A 103 -3.44 6.20 -13.47
N LYS A 104 -4.10 7.36 -13.31
CA LYS A 104 -5.03 7.89 -14.31
C LYS A 104 -4.34 8.17 -15.65
N ARG A 105 -3.17 8.83 -15.63
CA ARG A 105 -2.41 9.10 -16.86
C ARG A 105 -2.03 7.81 -17.57
N PHE A 106 -1.46 6.86 -16.84
CA PHE A 106 -1.07 5.56 -17.39
C PHE A 106 -2.26 4.87 -18.08
N ILE A 107 -3.38 4.75 -17.36
CA ILE A 107 -4.61 4.14 -17.88
C ILE A 107 -5.10 4.85 -19.16
N SER A 108 -5.17 6.18 -19.15
CA SER A 108 -5.62 6.97 -20.29
C SER A 108 -4.74 6.80 -21.53
N HIS A 109 -3.44 6.59 -21.35
CA HIS A 109 -2.51 6.31 -22.46
C HIS A 109 -2.67 4.89 -23.00
N THR A 110 -2.78 3.88 -22.12
CA THR A 110 -2.81 2.46 -22.52
C THR A 110 -4.08 2.08 -23.30
N TYR A 111 -5.25 2.59 -22.93
CA TYR A 111 -6.53 2.20 -23.57
C TYR A 111 -6.66 2.62 -25.05
N SER A 112 -5.70 3.37 -25.58
CA SER A 112 -5.87 4.08 -26.84
C SER A 112 -5.37 3.38 -28.11
N THR A 113 -4.75 2.19 -28.07
CA THR A 113 -4.47 1.25 -29.22
C THR A 113 -3.32 0.26 -28.94
N THR A 114 -3.02 -0.07 -27.68
CA THR A 114 -1.85 -0.90 -27.35
C THR A 114 -2.15 -2.40 -27.46
N THR A 115 -1.17 -3.17 -27.96
CA THR A 115 -1.16 -4.62 -27.81
C THR A 115 -0.87 -4.98 -26.36
N PHE A 116 -1.30 -6.16 -25.92
CA PHE A 116 -1.03 -6.61 -24.56
C PHE A 116 0.47 -6.71 -24.24
N HIS A 117 1.31 -7.01 -25.24
CA HIS A 117 2.77 -6.98 -25.07
C HIS A 117 3.30 -5.57 -24.75
N SER A 118 2.92 -4.56 -25.54
CA SER A 118 3.34 -3.17 -25.29
C SER A 118 2.85 -2.67 -23.94
N PHE A 119 1.63 -3.04 -23.53
CA PHE A 119 1.13 -2.75 -22.20
C PHE A 119 2.04 -3.31 -21.08
N LYS A 120 2.58 -4.52 -21.24
CA LYS A 120 3.48 -5.11 -20.22
C LYS A 120 4.79 -4.35 -20.10
N ASP A 121 5.32 -3.88 -21.22
CA ASP A 121 6.55 -3.06 -21.24
C ASP A 121 6.29 -1.70 -20.57
N ASP A 122 5.19 -1.02 -20.92
CA ASP A 122 4.78 0.23 -20.29
C ASP A 122 4.52 0.04 -18.78
N LEU A 123 3.88 -1.08 -18.40
CA LEU A 123 3.60 -1.42 -17.00
C LEU A 123 4.90 -1.64 -16.22
N TYR A 124 5.90 -2.26 -16.83
CA TYR A 124 7.22 -2.41 -16.23
C TYR A 124 7.85 -1.03 -15.95
N GLU A 125 7.85 -0.12 -16.93
CA GLU A 125 8.38 1.24 -16.73
C GLU A 125 7.62 2.02 -15.65
N TYR A 126 6.30 1.88 -15.61
CA TYR A 126 5.45 2.50 -14.59
C TYR A 126 5.75 1.98 -13.17
N LEU A 127 5.95 0.67 -13.04
CA LEU A 127 6.15 -0.01 -11.77
C LEU A 127 7.58 0.07 -11.25
N VAL A 128 8.60 0.26 -12.09
CA VAL A 128 9.97 0.41 -11.62
C VAL A 128 10.17 1.84 -11.10
N PRO A 129 10.26 2.08 -9.77
CA PRO A 129 10.46 3.44 -9.28
C PRO A 129 11.78 4.05 -9.76
N ASN A 130 11.70 5.30 -10.21
CA ASN A 130 12.87 6.13 -10.49
C ASN A 130 13.79 6.31 -9.27
N CYS A 131 13.28 6.07 -8.05
CA CYS A 131 13.93 6.29 -6.76
C CYS A 131 14.98 5.23 -6.34
N PHE A 132 15.09 4.08 -6.99
CA PHE A 132 16.15 3.10 -6.67
C PHE A 132 17.55 3.73 -6.94
N SER A 133 18.26 4.27 -5.96
CA SER A 133 19.41 5.13 -6.25
C SER A 133 20.70 4.42 -6.66
N SER A 134 20.90 3.12 -6.40
CA SER A 134 21.98 2.29 -6.97
C SER A 134 22.09 0.96 -6.22
N SER A 135 21.87 -0.18 -6.90
CA SER A 135 22.40 -1.49 -6.48
C SER A 135 22.10 -2.58 -7.51
N TYR A 136 22.93 -3.61 -7.52
CA TYR A 136 22.71 -4.88 -8.22
C TYR A 136 21.35 -5.53 -7.89
N ALA A 137 20.83 -5.29 -6.68
CA ALA A 137 19.49 -5.76 -6.27
C ALA A 137 18.37 -5.13 -7.11
N ARG A 138 18.51 -3.87 -7.57
CA ARG A 138 17.60 -3.27 -8.57
C ARG A 138 17.57 -4.12 -9.83
N GLN A 139 18.72 -4.43 -10.41
CA GLN A 139 18.77 -5.21 -11.65
C GLN A 139 18.15 -6.60 -11.47
N GLN A 140 18.43 -7.28 -10.35
CA GLN A 140 17.82 -8.58 -10.09
C GLN A 140 16.30 -8.50 -9.93
N PHE A 141 15.79 -7.56 -9.13
CA PHE A 141 14.35 -7.40 -8.94
C PHE A 141 13.66 -6.97 -10.23
N SER A 142 14.18 -5.95 -10.91
CA SER A 142 13.68 -5.46 -12.19
C SER A 142 13.66 -6.57 -13.24
N ASN A 143 14.73 -7.36 -13.37
CA ASN A 143 14.77 -8.47 -14.32
C ASN A 143 13.76 -9.57 -13.95
N LYS A 144 13.58 -9.87 -12.66
CA LYS A 144 12.56 -10.83 -12.21
C LYS A 144 11.15 -10.32 -12.49
N LEU A 145 10.87 -9.05 -12.20
CA LEU A 145 9.58 -8.41 -12.47
C LEU A 145 9.28 -8.41 -13.97
N TYR A 146 10.26 -8.03 -14.80
CA TYR A 146 10.11 -8.02 -16.25
C TYR A 146 9.77 -9.41 -16.79
N ARG A 147 10.53 -10.44 -16.38
CA ARG A 147 10.24 -11.83 -16.76
C ARG A 147 8.84 -12.26 -16.33
N GLN A 148 8.46 -11.98 -15.09
CA GLN A 148 7.12 -12.31 -14.59
C GLN A 148 6.00 -11.62 -15.37
N LEU A 149 6.19 -10.36 -15.77
CA LEU A 149 5.24 -9.65 -16.62
C LEU A 149 5.14 -10.29 -18.01
N GLN A 150 6.26 -10.64 -18.63
CA GLN A 150 6.26 -11.29 -19.94
C GLN A 150 5.64 -12.69 -19.90
N ASP A 151 5.93 -13.47 -18.85
CA ASP A 151 5.37 -14.80 -18.60
C ASP A 151 3.87 -14.77 -18.21
N THR A 152 3.32 -13.60 -17.88
CA THR A 152 1.90 -13.45 -17.53
C THR A 152 1.03 -13.50 -18.78
N ILE A 153 0.33 -14.61 -19.02
CA ILE A 153 -0.61 -14.77 -20.16
C ILE A 153 0.09 -14.49 -21.52
N PRO A 154 1.13 -15.25 -21.87
CA PRO A 154 1.94 -14.98 -23.07
C PRO A 154 1.14 -15.18 -24.37
N HIS A 155 0.11 -16.02 -24.35
CA HIS A 155 -0.73 -16.32 -25.51
C HIS A 155 -1.57 -15.13 -25.98
N ASN A 156 -1.85 -14.16 -25.10
CA ASN A 156 -2.65 -12.98 -25.42
C ASN A 156 -1.79 -11.78 -25.82
N ASN A 157 -0.47 -11.93 -25.98
CA ASN A 157 0.46 -10.82 -26.28
C ASN A 157 0.08 -10.03 -27.54
N GLY A 158 -0.48 -10.69 -28.55
CA GLY A 158 -0.94 -10.06 -29.79
C GLY A 158 -2.37 -9.51 -29.72
N GLU A 159 -3.10 -9.76 -28.63
CA GLU A 159 -4.46 -9.27 -28.46
C GLU A 159 -4.46 -7.81 -28.01
N LEU A 160 -5.61 -7.16 -28.22
CA LEU A 160 -5.83 -5.81 -27.71
C LEU A 160 -5.94 -5.84 -26.19
N PHE A 161 -5.32 -4.86 -25.55
CA PHE A 161 -5.44 -4.68 -24.11
C PHE A 161 -6.89 -4.40 -23.70
N ASP A 162 -7.37 -5.09 -22.65
CA ASP A 162 -8.70 -4.91 -22.09
C ASP A 162 -8.69 -4.90 -20.54
N GLU A 163 -9.85 -4.66 -19.94
CA GLU A 163 -9.99 -4.63 -18.48
C GLU A 163 -9.75 -6.00 -17.82
N PHE A 164 -10.04 -7.10 -18.51
CA PHE A 164 -9.84 -8.44 -17.97
C PHE A 164 -8.34 -8.76 -17.85
N LEU A 165 -7.57 -8.48 -18.90
CA LEU A 165 -6.12 -8.59 -18.94
C LEU A 165 -5.47 -7.69 -17.89
N LEU A 166 -5.97 -6.46 -17.69
CA LEU A 166 -5.53 -5.59 -16.61
C LEU A 166 -5.74 -6.23 -15.24
N LEU A 167 -6.95 -6.71 -14.95
CA LEU A 167 -7.30 -7.33 -13.66
C LEU A 167 -6.42 -8.55 -13.38
N ARG A 168 -6.25 -9.42 -14.38
CA ARG A 168 -5.41 -10.62 -14.26
C ARG A 168 -3.95 -10.27 -14.05
N THR A 169 -3.41 -9.32 -14.81
CA THR A 169 -2.02 -8.89 -14.69
C THR A 169 -1.76 -8.26 -13.32
N CYS A 170 -2.60 -7.33 -12.86
CA CYS A 170 -2.47 -6.74 -11.52
C CYS A 170 -2.54 -7.79 -10.42
N SER A 171 -3.43 -8.80 -10.55
CA SER A 171 -3.52 -9.89 -9.57
C SER A 171 -2.25 -10.73 -9.53
N GLN A 172 -1.67 -11.06 -10.69
CA GLN A 172 -0.42 -11.83 -10.78
C GLN A 172 0.78 -11.04 -10.25
N VAL A 173 0.87 -9.74 -10.55
CA VAL A 173 1.90 -8.87 -9.98
C VAL A 173 1.81 -8.85 -8.46
N LEU A 174 0.61 -8.74 -7.88
CA LEU A 174 0.45 -8.80 -6.41
C LEU A 174 0.86 -10.16 -5.81
N ASN A 175 0.64 -11.27 -6.53
CA ASN A 175 1.13 -12.60 -6.11
C ASN A 175 2.65 -12.64 -6.05
N PHE A 176 3.29 -12.16 -7.12
CA PHE A 176 4.74 -12.09 -7.19
C PHE A 176 5.33 -11.17 -6.11
N LEU A 177 4.71 -10.02 -5.85
CA LEU A 177 5.22 -9.03 -4.89
C LEU A 177 5.02 -9.45 -3.43
N VAL A 178 3.92 -10.12 -3.08
CA VAL A 178 3.54 -10.40 -1.68
C VAL A 178 3.70 -11.88 -1.32
N ILE A 179 2.77 -12.73 -1.81
CA ILE A 179 2.78 -14.19 -1.63
C ILE A 179 2.12 -14.82 -2.86
N ASP A 180 2.80 -15.79 -3.44
CA ASP A 180 2.28 -16.62 -4.54
C ASP A 180 1.19 -17.61 -4.06
N SER A 181 1.51 -18.46 -3.07
CA SER A 181 0.60 -19.49 -2.55
C SER A 181 0.35 -19.41 -1.04
N PRO A 182 -0.90 -19.58 -0.56
CA PRO A 182 -1.20 -19.68 0.87
C PRO A 182 -0.62 -20.94 1.53
N GLN A 183 -0.31 -21.99 0.77
CA GLN A 183 0.16 -23.28 1.30
C GLN A 183 1.68 -23.28 1.59
N LYS A 184 2.43 -22.40 0.91
CA LYS A 184 3.84 -22.08 1.21
C LYS A 184 4.02 -20.58 0.99
N PRO A 185 3.96 -19.75 2.04
CA PRO A 185 4.13 -18.31 1.90
C PRO A 185 5.59 -18.01 1.56
N ASN A 186 5.99 -18.20 0.31
CA ASN A 186 7.27 -17.75 -0.21
C ASN A 186 7.19 -16.25 -0.44
N HIS A 187 7.45 -15.49 0.62
CA HIS A 187 7.40 -14.03 0.63
C HIS A 187 8.82 -13.42 0.59
N PHE A 188 9.78 -14.17 0.06
CA PHE A 188 11.18 -13.73 -0.08
C PHE A 188 11.27 -12.45 -0.92
N VAL A 189 10.54 -12.35 -2.04
CA VAL A 189 10.49 -11.13 -2.86
C VAL A 189 9.98 -9.95 -2.05
N PHE A 190 8.97 -10.16 -1.21
CA PHE A 190 8.43 -9.12 -0.35
C PHE A 190 9.44 -8.64 0.69
N VAL A 191 10.11 -9.57 1.38
CA VAL A 191 11.14 -9.26 2.39
C VAL A 191 12.35 -8.60 1.74
N ASP A 192 12.78 -9.09 0.57
CA ASP A 192 13.88 -8.53 -0.20
C ASP A 192 13.56 -7.10 -0.66
N LEU A 193 12.33 -6.84 -1.12
CA LEU A 193 11.87 -5.48 -1.43
C LEU A 193 11.95 -4.57 -0.20
N ILE A 194 11.45 -5.03 0.95
CA ILE A 194 11.49 -4.24 2.18
C ILE A 194 12.93 -3.99 2.64
N GLY A 195 13.82 -4.97 2.49
CA GLY A 195 15.24 -4.84 2.83
C GLY A 195 15.99 -3.88 1.91
N ASN A 196 15.66 -3.83 0.62
CA ASN A 196 16.37 -3.02 -0.37
C ASN A 196 15.83 -1.59 -0.52
N ILE A 197 14.50 -1.40 -0.50
CA ILE A 197 13.88 -0.08 -0.70
C ILE A 197 13.10 0.42 0.51
N GLY A 198 12.93 -0.39 1.54
CA GLY A 198 12.21 0.00 2.74
C GLY A 198 10.67 -0.09 2.61
N PRO A 199 9.97 -0.14 3.75
CA PRO A 199 8.54 -0.43 3.80
C PRO A 199 7.67 0.63 3.11
N ILE A 200 8.08 1.91 3.14
CA ILE A 200 7.34 3.02 2.52
C ILE A 200 7.27 2.83 1.00
N PHE A 201 8.41 2.59 0.35
CA PHE A 201 8.47 2.44 -1.10
C PHE A 201 7.91 1.09 -1.57
N THR A 202 8.07 0.01 -0.79
CA THR A 202 7.37 -1.26 -1.06
C THR A 202 5.86 -1.09 -1.06
N VAL A 203 5.29 -0.39 -0.06
CA VAL A 203 3.86 -0.10 -0.02
C VAL A 203 3.47 0.84 -1.16
N GLY A 204 4.32 1.81 -1.54
CA GLY A 204 4.11 2.65 -2.71
C GLY A 204 3.98 1.85 -4.01
N LEU A 205 4.80 0.81 -4.18
CA LEU A 205 4.71 -0.10 -5.32
C LEU A 205 3.38 -0.89 -5.32
N LEU A 206 2.98 -1.43 -4.17
CA LEU A 206 1.68 -2.10 -4.04
C LEU A 206 0.52 -1.14 -4.34
N LEU A 207 0.60 0.10 -3.86
CA LEU A 207 -0.40 1.13 -4.10
C LEU A 207 -0.50 1.49 -5.58
N LYS A 208 0.62 1.63 -6.30
CA LYS A 208 0.64 1.82 -7.77
C LYS A 208 -0.20 0.73 -8.46
N VAL A 209 0.04 -0.54 -8.14
CA VAL A 209 -0.71 -1.68 -8.74
C VAL A 209 -2.20 -1.62 -8.40
N VAL A 210 -2.57 -1.34 -7.15
CA VAL A 210 -3.99 -1.28 -6.74
C VAL A 210 -4.71 -0.07 -7.32
N LEU A 211 -4.03 1.06 -7.53
CA LEU A 211 -4.63 2.23 -8.16
C LEU A 211 -4.83 2.04 -9.67
N LEU A 212 -4.01 1.24 -10.34
CA LEU A 212 -4.25 0.82 -11.73
C LEU A 212 -5.54 0.01 -11.85
N CYS A 213 -5.73 -0.98 -10.97
CA CYS A 213 -6.93 -1.81 -10.96
C CYS A 213 -7.55 -1.87 -9.57
N ARG A 214 -8.50 -0.97 -9.27
CA ARG A 214 -9.13 -0.90 -7.93
C ARG A 214 -9.81 -2.20 -7.51
N LYS A 215 -10.22 -3.02 -8.48
CA LYS A 215 -10.82 -4.36 -8.27
C LYS A 215 -9.86 -5.33 -7.57
N VAL A 216 -8.54 -5.12 -7.62
CA VAL A 216 -7.56 -5.98 -6.92
C VAL A 216 -7.31 -5.58 -5.46
N LYS A 217 -7.92 -4.51 -4.93
CA LYS A 217 -7.73 -4.10 -3.52
C LYS A 217 -8.06 -5.22 -2.51
N PRO A 218 -9.21 -5.91 -2.58
CA PRO A 218 -9.50 -7.03 -1.66
C PRO A 218 -8.51 -8.19 -1.83
N TYR A 219 -7.93 -8.33 -3.02
CA TYR A 219 -6.90 -9.34 -3.27
C TYR A 219 -5.61 -9.05 -2.50
N LEU A 220 -5.15 -7.79 -2.54
CA LEU A 220 -4.02 -7.35 -1.72
C LEU A 220 -4.29 -7.58 -0.22
N GLU A 221 -5.47 -7.16 0.26
CA GLU A 221 -5.87 -7.35 1.67
C GLU A 221 -5.81 -8.82 2.09
N LYS A 222 -6.29 -9.74 1.23
CA LYS A 222 -6.20 -11.19 1.45
C LYS A 222 -4.75 -11.68 1.49
N ARG A 223 -3.87 -11.20 0.62
CA ARG A 223 -2.45 -11.63 0.63
C ARG A 223 -1.73 -11.15 1.88
N ILE A 224 -2.01 -9.91 2.32
CA ILE A 224 -1.45 -9.37 3.55
C ILE A 224 -2.04 -10.06 4.79
N SER A 225 -3.30 -10.48 4.78
CA SER A 225 -3.87 -11.25 5.91
C SER A 225 -3.22 -12.62 6.05
N ILE A 226 -2.87 -13.28 4.94
CA ILE A 226 -2.11 -14.54 4.98
C ILE A 226 -0.73 -14.31 5.61
N LEU A 227 -0.01 -13.25 5.22
CA LEU A 227 1.25 -12.88 5.88
C LEU A 227 1.07 -12.60 7.36
N PHE A 228 0.04 -11.81 7.70
CA PHE A 228 -0.27 -11.47 9.08
C PHE A 228 -0.48 -12.72 9.93
N ASN A 229 -1.32 -13.65 9.46
CA ASN A 229 -1.62 -14.89 10.17
C ASN A 229 -0.39 -15.81 10.28
N HIS A 230 0.47 -15.83 9.25
CA HIS A 230 1.73 -16.61 9.29
C HIS A 230 2.67 -16.15 10.41
N TYR A 231 2.64 -14.85 10.73
CA TYR A 231 3.52 -14.21 11.70
C TYR A 231 2.86 -13.93 13.05
N GLU A 232 1.60 -14.34 13.25
CA GLU A 232 0.84 -14.03 14.47
C GLU A 232 1.46 -14.64 15.74
N SER A 233 2.08 -15.82 15.62
CA SER A 233 2.76 -16.52 16.72
C SER A 233 4.21 -16.08 16.94
N SER A 234 4.76 -15.24 16.06
CA SER A 234 6.15 -14.79 16.15
C SER A 234 6.33 -13.66 17.18
N ALA A 235 7.51 -13.61 17.81
CA ALA A 235 7.83 -12.54 18.75
C ALA A 235 7.85 -11.18 18.06
N GLN A 236 7.29 -10.15 18.70
CA GLN A 236 7.06 -8.83 18.09
C GLN A 236 8.33 -8.17 17.51
N ASP A 237 9.48 -8.38 18.15
CA ASP A 237 10.76 -7.83 17.70
C ASP A 237 11.24 -8.43 16.36
N GLN A 238 10.83 -9.67 16.05
CA GLN A 238 11.18 -10.34 14.80
C GLN A 238 10.28 -9.90 13.62
N VAL A 239 9.17 -9.21 13.91
CA VAL A 239 8.17 -8.79 12.92
C VAL A 239 7.98 -7.28 12.85
N LEU A 240 8.95 -6.49 13.36
CA LEU A 240 8.92 -5.04 13.25
C LEU A 240 8.80 -4.56 11.79
N TRP A 241 9.46 -5.25 10.86
CA TRP A 241 9.34 -4.96 9.42
C TRP A 241 7.89 -5.08 8.94
N LEU A 242 7.16 -6.11 9.40
CA LEU A 242 5.78 -6.36 9.02
C LEU A 242 4.88 -5.30 9.64
N VAL A 243 5.09 -4.94 10.90
CA VAL A 243 4.38 -3.82 11.54
C VAL A 243 4.55 -2.54 10.73
N LYS A 244 5.78 -2.19 10.34
CA LYS A 244 6.04 -0.99 9.52
C LYS A 244 5.31 -1.04 8.19
N VAL A 245 5.28 -2.19 7.52
CA VAL A 245 4.51 -2.38 6.28
C VAL A 245 3.02 -2.22 6.51
N LEU A 246 2.46 -2.82 7.56
CA LEU A 246 1.02 -2.76 7.87
C LEU A 246 0.58 -1.33 8.19
N GLU A 247 1.36 -0.59 9.00
CA GLU A 247 1.09 0.81 9.28
C GLU A 247 1.14 1.67 8.01
N ASN A 248 2.18 1.49 7.18
CA ASN A 248 2.30 2.20 5.90
C ASN A 248 1.16 1.87 4.94
N LEU A 249 0.77 0.59 4.85
CA LEU A 249 -0.35 0.16 4.02
C LEU A 249 -1.67 0.74 4.52
N ASN A 250 -1.88 0.79 5.84
CA ASN A 250 -3.07 1.41 6.42
C ASN A 250 -3.17 2.90 6.07
N ILE A 251 -2.05 3.64 6.18
CA ILE A 251 -1.97 5.05 5.77
C ILE A 251 -2.24 5.18 4.27
N ALA A 252 -1.58 4.37 3.43
CA ALA A 252 -1.72 4.42 1.98
C ALA A 252 -3.17 4.17 1.53
N LEU A 253 -3.80 3.13 2.08
CA LEU A 253 -5.20 2.79 1.78
C LEU A 253 -6.15 3.89 2.26
N THR A 254 -5.91 4.42 3.46
CA THR A 254 -6.72 5.50 4.04
C THR A 254 -6.62 6.79 3.22
N ALA A 255 -5.42 7.20 2.83
CA ALA A 255 -5.18 8.40 2.04
C ALA A 255 -5.76 8.32 0.61
N ASN A 256 -5.79 7.13 0.00
CA ASN A 256 -6.14 6.99 -1.42
C ASN A 256 -7.54 6.41 -1.67
N PHE A 257 -8.11 5.69 -0.70
CA PHE A 257 -9.45 5.06 -0.81
C PHE A 257 -10.40 5.45 0.33
N GLY A 258 -9.89 6.04 1.40
CA GLY A 258 -10.68 6.50 2.54
C GLY A 258 -11.28 7.89 2.34
N ARG A 259 -11.83 8.45 3.41
CA ARG A 259 -12.44 9.80 3.44
C ARG A 259 -11.64 10.78 4.31
N VAL A 260 -10.37 10.49 4.54
CA VAL A 260 -9.50 11.33 5.36
C VAL A 260 -9.24 12.67 4.68
N ASP A 261 -9.31 13.76 5.43
CA ASP A 261 -8.85 15.08 4.96
C ASP A 261 -7.35 15.22 5.25
N LEU A 262 -6.57 15.29 4.19
CA LEU A 262 -5.11 15.48 4.17
C LEU A 262 -4.71 16.64 3.25
N SER A 263 -5.62 17.60 3.02
CA SER A 263 -5.40 18.74 2.12
C SER A 263 -4.15 19.57 2.46
N PHE A 264 -3.76 19.59 3.73
CA PHE A 264 -2.57 20.28 4.26
C PHE A 264 -1.23 19.59 3.96
N VAL A 265 -1.23 18.39 3.37
CA VAL A 265 0.00 17.62 3.07
C VAL A 265 0.73 18.13 1.82
N ASN A 266 0.07 18.94 0.99
CA ASN A 266 0.56 19.44 -0.30
C ASN A 266 1.60 20.56 -0.21
#